data_AF-A0A4V2ZZV3-F1
#
_entry.id   AF-A0A4V2ZZV3-F1
#
_cell.length_a   1.000
_cell.length_b   1.000
_cell.length_c   1.000
_cell.angle_alpha   90.00
_cell.angle_beta   90.00
_cell.angle_gamma   90.00
#
_symmetry.space_group_name_H-M   'P 1'
#
loop_
_entity.id
_entity.type
_entity.pdbx_description
1 polymer ?
#
loop_
_entity_poly.entity_id
_entity_poly.type
_entity_poly.pdbx_seq_one_letter_code
_entity_poly.pdbx_strand_id
1 'polypeptide(L)'
;MIGNDLVDLTLAKTESNWRRKGYLNKIFTIAEQEIILSAAKPDEMVWTFWSMKEAAYKIHNRKTGVRNFAPTKLACWVEFAGNNITGFVRIDEVIYFTETSIFSDYIHTIAGCCFEQLPEIKTSIYEWPNNEFDYKKLGAGCVSHHGRFLALVY
;
A
#
# COMPACT_ATOMS: atom_id res chain seq x y z
N MET A 1 3.15 -14.53 6.26
CA MET A 1 1.93 -13.71 6.46
C MET A 1 1.98 -12.61 5.44
N ILE A 2 0.91 -12.42 4.69
CA ILE A 2 0.86 -11.49 3.56
C ILE A 2 -0.07 -10.33 3.86
N GLY A 3 0.27 -9.17 3.31
CA GLY A 3 -0.55 -7.98 3.31
C GLY A 3 -0.68 -7.45 1.89
N ASN A 4 -1.75 -6.70 1.64
CA ASN A 4 -1.83 -5.88 0.45
C ASN A 4 -2.53 -4.57 0.77
N ASP A 5 -2.44 -3.61 -0.13
CA ASP A 5 -3.29 -2.44 -0.16
C ASP A 5 -3.51 -1.99 -1.60
N LEU A 6 -4.64 -1.36 -1.87
CA LEU A 6 -5.01 -0.86 -3.19
C LEU A 6 -5.62 0.53 -3.07
N VAL A 7 -5.19 1.44 -3.94
CA VAL A 7 -5.69 2.81 -4.03
C VAL A 7 -6.23 3.09 -5.44
N ASP A 8 -7.56 3.16 -5.59
CA ASP A 8 -8.22 3.85 -6.73
C ASP A 8 -7.77 5.31 -6.82
N LEU A 9 -7.03 5.65 -7.88
CA LEU A 9 -6.46 6.99 -8.11
C LEU A 9 -7.52 8.02 -8.49
N THR A 10 -8.64 7.59 -9.08
CA THR A 10 -9.74 8.50 -9.41
C THR A 10 -10.45 8.93 -8.13
N LEU A 11 -10.80 7.97 -7.27
CA LEU A 11 -11.44 8.26 -5.99
C LEU A 11 -10.51 9.03 -5.04
N ALA A 12 -9.24 8.67 -4.98
CA ALA A 12 -8.26 9.35 -4.12
C ALA A 12 -8.12 10.83 -4.47
N LYS A 13 -8.17 11.20 -5.77
CA LYS A 13 -8.16 12.60 -6.22
C LYS A 13 -9.39 13.39 -5.75
N THR A 14 -10.54 12.74 -5.63
CA THR A 14 -11.79 13.41 -5.21
C THR A 14 -11.94 13.50 -3.69
N GLU A 15 -11.53 12.46 -2.96
CA GLU A 15 -11.75 12.36 -1.51
C GLU A 15 -10.59 12.88 -0.66
N SER A 16 -9.38 12.95 -1.23
CA SER A 16 -8.19 13.32 -0.48
C SER A 16 -7.42 14.48 -1.11
N ASN A 17 -7.39 15.60 -0.39
CA ASN A 17 -6.48 16.71 -0.69
C ASN A 17 -5.20 16.58 0.13
N TRP A 18 -4.24 15.78 -0.34
CA TRP A 18 -2.95 15.60 0.36
C TRP A 18 -2.10 16.89 0.40
N ARG A 19 -2.41 17.88 -0.45
CA ARG A 19 -1.73 19.19 -0.48
C ARG A 19 -2.20 20.12 0.64
N ARG A 20 -3.24 19.76 1.41
CA ARG A 20 -3.69 20.56 2.55
C ARG A 20 -2.58 20.65 3.61
N LYS A 21 -2.46 21.83 4.24
CA LYS A 21 -1.46 22.09 5.27
C LYS A 21 -1.48 21.01 6.35
N GLY A 22 -0.30 20.43 6.63
CA GLY A 22 -0.11 19.42 7.67
C GLY A 22 -0.62 18.02 7.35
N TYR A 23 -1.09 17.74 6.12
CA TYR A 23 -1.39 16.36 5.71
C TYR A 23 -0.12 15.50 5.72
N LEU A 24 0.92 15.95 5.03
CA LEU A 24 2.16 15.19 4.90
C LEU A 24 2.79 14.89 6.27
N ASN A 25 2.88 15.89 7.16
CA ASN A 25 3.42 15.74 8.51
C ASN A 25 2.69 14.71 9.39
N LYS A 26 1.41 14.44 9.12
CA LYS A 26 0.62 13.47 9.89
C LYS A 26 0.85 12.03 9.44
N ILE A 27 1.32 11.83 8.21
CA ILE A 27 1.30 10.52 7.54
C ILE A 27 2.71 10.06 7.18
N PHE A 28 3.56 10.98 6.73
CA PHE A 28 4.85 10.69 6.15
C PHE A 28 6.00 11.24 7.00
N THR A 29 7.07 10.46 7.07
CA THR A 29 8.36 10.86 7.64
C THR A 29 8.99 11.97 6.80
N ILE A 30 9.97 12.69 7.34
CA ILE A 30 10.64 13.77 6.60
C ILE A 30 11.31 13.26 5.32
N ALA A 31 11.97 12.10 5.37
CA ALA A 31 12.58 11.48 4.20
C ALA A 31 11.55 11.12 3.11
N GLU A 32 10.40 10.57 3.49
CA GLU A 32 9.31 10.29 2.54
C GLU A 32 8.75 11.58 1.94
N GLN A 33 8.62 12.65 2.72
CA GLN A 33 8.15 13.96 2.24
C GLN A 33 9.10 14.56 1.19
N GLU A 34 10.41 14.46 1.42
CA GLU A 34 11.42 14.90 0.45
C GLU A 34 11.28 14.15 -0.88
N ILE A 35 11.10 12.83 -0.84
CA ILE A 35 10.86 12.01 -2.03
C ILE A 35 9.54 12.39 -2.72
N ILE A 36 8.45 12.55 -1.97
CA ILE A 36 7.15 12.97 -2.51
C ILE A 36 7.27 14.31 -3.25
N LEU A 37 7.89 15.30 -2.61
CA LEU A 37 7.94 16.67 -3.13
C LEU A 37 8.91 16.84 -4.30
N SER A 38 9.90 15.94 -4.43
CA SER A 38 10.86 15.94 -5.54
C SER A 38 10.49 14.99 -6.68
N ALA A 39 9.49 14.12 -6.50
CA ALA A 39 9.06 13.17 -7.52
C ALA A 39 8.51 13.87 -8.77
N ALA A 40 8.76 13.30 -9.95
CA ALA A 40 8.16 13.75 -11.21
C ALA A 40 6.62 13.67 -11.20
N LYS A 41 6.07 12.74 -10.40
CA LYS A 41 4.63 12.55 -10.20
C LYS A 41 4.32 12.46 -8.70
N PRO A 42 4.20 13.60 -8.00
CA PRO A 42 3.99 13.62 -6.55
C PRO A 42 2.70 12.93 -6.10
N ASP A 43 1.63 13.03 -6.89
CA ASP A 43 0.35 12.35 -6.59
C ASP A 43 0.51 10.83 -6.54
N GLU A 44 1.20 10.24 -7.54
CA GLU A 44 1.48 8.80 -7.54
C GLU A 44 2.35 8.42 -6.34
N MET A 45 3.39 9.20 -6.03
CA MET A 45 4.31 8.92 -4.92
C MET A 45 3.63 8.94 -3.54
N VAL A 46 2.71 9.88 -3.30
CA VAL A 46 1.91 9.93 -2.06
C VAL A 46 1.14 8.63 -1.88
N TRP A 47 0.48 8.17 -2.94
CA TRP A 47 -0.36 6.99 -2.90
C TRP A 47 0.45 5.69 -2.88
N THR A 48 1.65 5.66 -3.48
CA THR A 48 2.63 4.59 -3.32
C THR A 48 3.01 4.42 -1.85
N PHE A 49 3.48 5.47 -1.18
CA PHE A 49 3.88 5.36 0.22
C PHE A 49 2.71 5.04 1.16
N TRP A 50 1.52 5.61 0.89
CA TRP A 50 0.33 5.25 1.64
C TRP A 50 0.03 3.75 1.54
N SER A 51 0.00 3.22 0.31
CA SER A 51 -0.33 1.82 0.06
C SER A 51 0.69 0.86 0.67
N MET A 52 1.98 1.19 0.60
CA MET A 52 3.04 0.46 1.31
C MET A 52 2.79 0.36 2.81
N LYS A 53 2.47 1.49 3.47
CA LYS A 53 2.23 1.53 4.93
C LYS A 53 1.03 0.68 5.31
N GLU A 54 -0.09 0.77 4.58
CA GLU A 54 -1.30 -0.02 4.83
C GLU A 54 -1.05 -1.53 4.64
N ALA A 55 -0.35 -1.91 3.56
CA ALA A 55 -0.01 -3.31 3.30
C ALA A 55 0.86 -3.91 4.41
N ALA A 56 1.91 -3.19 4.83
CA ALA A 56 2.77 -3.60 5.94
C ALA A 56 2.03 -3.62 7.28
N TYR A 57 1.20 -2.61 7.56
CA TYR A 57 0.44 -2.52 8.80
C TYR A 57 -0.57 -3.65 8.95
N LYS A 58 -1.21 -4.11 7.87
CA LYS A 58 -2.11 -5.27 7.92
C LYS A 58 -1.40 -6.55 8.38
N ILE A 59 -0.12 -6.74 8.05
CA ILE A 59 0.71 -7.83 8.58
C ILE A 59 1.05 -7.55 10.04
N HIS A 60 1.52 -6.34 10.35
CA HIS A 60 1.94 -5.97 11.69
C HIS A 60 0.82 -6.12 12.72
N ASN A 61 -0.35 -5.57 12.44
CA ASN A 61 -1.54 -5.66 13.29
C ASN A 61 -1.96 -7.12 13.51
N ARG A 62 -1.86 -8.00 12.50
CA ARG A 62 -2.15 -9.43 12.68
C ARG A 62 -1.11 -10.16 13.52
N LYS A 63 0.17 -9.77 13.42
CA LYS A 63 1.25 -10.34 14.24
C LYS A 63 1.17 -9.91 15.70
N THR A 64 0.84 -8.65 15.97
CA THR A 64 0.91 -8.07 17.32
C THR A 64 -0.44 -7.99 18.02
N GLY A 65 -1.56 -8.00 17.27
CA GLY A 65 -2.90 -7.74 17.79
C GLY A 65 -3.14 -6.26 18.15
N VAL A 66 -2.17 -5.38 17.95
CA VAL A 66 -2.23 -3.98 18.40
C VAL A 66 -2.85 -3.10 17.32
N ARG A 67 -4.07 -2.62 17.60
CA ARG A 67 -4.83 -1.70 16.75
C ARG A 67 -4.42 -0.25 16.98
N ASN A 68 -3.18 0.09 16.66
CA ASN A 68 -2.70 1.47 16.68
C ASN A 68 -1.99 1.82 15.37
N PHE A 69 -2.74 2.36 14.40
CA PHE A 69 -2.15 2.83 13.16
C PHE A 69 -1.56 4.22 13.38
N ALA A 70 -0.22 4.27 13.49
CA ALA A 70 0.55 5.49 13.62
C ALA A 70 1.45 5.63 12.37
N PRO A 71 0.94 6.20 11.26
CA PRO A 71 1.60 6.15 9.94
C PRO A 71 3.04 6.64 9.93
N THR A 72 3.36 7.65 10.75
CA THR A 72 4.71 8.20 10.87
C THR A 72 5.71 7.27 11.54
N LYS A 73 5.25 6.22 12.23
CA LYS A 73 6.10 5.13 12.74
C LYS A 73 6.43 4.08 11.69
N LEU A 74 5.68 4.05 10.58
CA LEU A 74 5.96 3.18 9.45
C LEU A 74 6.85 3.95 8.47
N ALA A 75 8.15 3.64 8.44
CA ALA A 75 9.10 4.30 7.56
C ALA A 75 9.30 3.47 6.28
N CYS A 76 8.95 4.03 5.13
CA CYS A 76 9.12 3.40 3.84
C CYS A 76 10.52 3.64 3.29
N TRP A 77 11.02 2.64 2.58
CA TRP A 77 12.18 2.74 1.73
C TRP A 77 11.85 2.10 0.39
N VAL A 78 12.27 2.74 -0.70
CA VAL A 78 11.90 2.37 -2.08
C VAL A 78 13.11 2.26 -2.99
N GLU A 79 13.06 1.27 -3.86
CA GLU A 79 13.93 1.07 -5.00
C GLU A 79 13.09 1.07 -6.28
N PHE A 80 13.58 1.79 -7.29
CA PHE A 80 12.90 1.91 -8.58
C PHE A 80 13.56 0.95 -9.59
N ALA A 81 12.80 -0.03 -10.07
CA ALA A 81 13.23 -0.98 -11.10
C ALA A 81 12.24 -0.96 -12.27
N GLY A 82 12.47 -0.07 -13.23
CA GLY A 82 11.55 0.12 -14.36
C GLY A 82 10.19 0.66 -13.90
N ASN A 83 9.12 -0.08 -14.18
CA ASN A 83 7.75 0.28 -13.77
C ASN A 83 7.34 -0.30 -12.40
N ASN A 84 8.18 -1.13 -11.79
CA ASN A 84 7.90 -1.73 -10.48
C ASN A 84 8.73 -1.01 -9.41
N ILE A 85 8.12 -0.84 -8.24
CA ILE A 85 8.79 -0.27 -7.07
C ILE A 85 8.89 -1.37 -6.02
N THR A 86 10.11 -1.79 -5.72
CA THR A 86 10.39 -2.69 -4.60
C THR A 86 10.84 -1.88 -3.40
N GLY A 87 10.87 -2.50 -2.23
CA GLY A 87 11.37 -1.84 -1.04
C GLY A 87 10.91 -2.51 0.23
N PHE A 88 10.83 -1.73 1.30
CA PHE A 88 10.33 -2.22 2.57
C PHE A 88 9.70 -1.10 3.39
N VAL A 89 8.91 -1.51 4.39
CA VAL A 89 8.40 -0.66 5.45
C VAL A 89 8.95 -1.16 6.77
N ARG A 90 9.63 -0.27 7.50
CA ARG A 90 10.10 -0.53 8.86
C ARG A 90 9.11 0.04 9.87
N ILE A 91 8.77 -0.76 10.88
CA ILE A 91 8.05 -0.33 12.08
C ILE A 91 8.78 -0.89 13.30
N ASP A 92 9.26 0.01 14.15
CA ASP A 92 10.21 -0.31 15.23
C ASP A 92 11.42 -1.13 14.70
N GLU A 93 11.66 -2.34 15.20
CA GLU A 93 12.73 -3.24 14.74
C GLU A 93 12.26 -4.27 13.69
N VAL A 94 11.02 -4.15 13.20
CA VAL A 94 10.43 -5.09 12.26
C VAL A 94 10.40 -4.51 10.86
N ILE A 95 10.81 -5.32 9.88
CA ILE A 95 10.80 -4.99 8.45
C ILE A 95 9.76 -5.85 7.74
N TYR A 96 9.00 -5.23 6.85
CA TYR A 96 8.12 -5.90 5.89
C TYR A 96 8.52 -5.48 4.48
N PHE A 97 8.82 -6.46 3.63
CA PHE A 97 9.18 -6.20 2.25
C PHE A 97 7.93 -5.90 1.43
N THR A 98 8.06 -5.01 0.45
CA THR A 98 6.94 -4.55 -0.37
C THR A 98 7.29 -4.53 -1.84
N GLU A 99 6.31 -4.83 -2.67
CA GLU A 99 6.34 -4.62 -4.11
C GLU A 99 5.09 -3.83 -4.51
N THR A 100 5.28 -2.74 -5.26
CA THR A 100 4.21 -1.86 -5.69
C THR A 100 4.17 -1.79 -7.21
N SER A 101 2.97 -2.02 -7.75
CA SER A 101 2.63 -1.85 -9.16
C SER A 101 1.78 -0.59 -9.33
N ILE A 102 2.16 0.25 -10.30
CA ILE A 102 1.45 1.49 -10.63
C ILE A 102 0.75 1.31 -11.98
N PHE A 103 -0.58 1.47 -11.98
CA PHE A 103 -1.43 1.48 -13.16
C PHE A 103 -2.00 2.87 -13.39
N SER A 104 -2.67 3.09 -14.53
CA SER A 104 -3.32 4.37 -14.85
C SER A 104 -4.37 4.78 -13.81
N ASP A 105 -5.11 3.80 -13.29
CA ASP A 105 -6.32 4.03 -12.50
C ASP A 105 -6.19 3.60 -11.05
N TYR A 106 -5.17 2.82 -10.70
CA TYR A 106 -4.93 2.38 -9.33
C TYR A 106 -3.45 2.14 -9.06
N ILE A 107 -3.11 2.15 -7.76
CA ILE A 107 -1.85 1.65 -7.23
C ILE A 107 -2.16 0.43 -6.37
N HIS A 108 -1.35 -0.62 -6.49
CA HIS A 108 -1.49 -1.82 -5.69
C HIS A 108 -0.13 -2.20 -5.10
N THR A 109 -0.09 -2.40 -3.79
CA THR A 109 1.10 -2.85 -3.07
C THR A 109 0.82 -4.20 -2.41
N ILE A 110 1.74 -5.14 -2.56
CA ILE A 110 1.82 -6.36 -1.76
C ILE A 110 2.93 -6.24 -0.73
N ALA A 111 2.78 -6.93 0.40
CA ALA A 111 3.75 -6.98 1.47
C ALA A 111 3.97 -8.42 1.99
N GLY A 112 5.21 -8.71 2.36
CA GLY A 112 5.67 -10.00 2.87
C GLY A 112 6.61 -9.87 4.07
N CYS A 113 6.80 -10.97 4.80
CA CYS A 113 7.74 -11.00 5.93
C CYS A 113 9.19 -11.29 5.50
N CYS A 114 9.37 -11.82 4.30
CA CYS A 114 10.65 -12.06 3.63
C CYS A 114 10.52 -11.63 2.17
N PHE A 115 11.63 -11.22 1.57
CA PHE A 115 11.65 -10.71 0.19
C PHE A 115 11.31 -11.81 -0.82
N GLU A 116 11.81 -13.01 -0.57
CA GLU A 116 11.63 -14.20 -1.42
C GLU A 116 10.17 -14.68 -1.49
N GLN A 117 9.33 -14.26 -0.55
CA GLN A 117 7.90 -14.57 -0.56
C GLN A 117 7.13 -13.70 -1.57
N LEU A 118 7.59 -12.49 -1.89
CA LEU A 118 6.82 -11.55 -2.73
C LEU A 118 6.44 -12.15 -4.10
N PRO A 119 7.35 -12.82 -4.83
CA PRO A 119 7.02 -13.42 -6.14
C PRO A 119 6.02 -14.58 -6.06
N GLU A 120 5.83 -15.18 -4.88
CA GLU A 120 4.90 -16.29 -4.66
C GLU A 120 3.46 -15.80 -4.41
N ILE A 121 3.28 -14.52 -4.05
CA ILE A 121 1.98 -13.93 -3.73
C ILE A 121 1.16 -13.82 -5.00
N LYS A 122 0.04 -14.55 -5.07
CA LYS A 122 -0.88 -14.45 -6.19
C LYS A 122 -1.87 -13.33 -5.95
N THR A 123 -2.07 -12.47 -6.94
CA THR A 123 -2.97 -11.32 -6.85
C THR A 123 -4.11 -11.46 -7.85
N SER A 124 -5.35 -11.25 -7.39
CA SER A 124 -6.53 -11.06 -8.22
C SER A 124 -7.10 -9.66 -7.99
N ILE A 125 -7.15 -8.84 -9.04
CA ILE A 125 -7.77 -7.51 -9.02
C ILE A 125 -9.11 -7.57 -9.75
N TYR A 126 -10.16 -7.05 -9.12
CA TYR A 126 -11.50 -6.94 -9.68
C TYR A 126 -11.91 -5.46 -9.69
N GLU A 127 -12.55 -5.03 -10.78
CA GLU A 127 -13.16 -3.69 -10.90
C GLU A 127 -14.69 -3.82 -10.90
N TRP A 128 -15.39 -2.87 -10.28
CA TRP A 128 -16.85 -2.77 -10.33
C TRP A 128 -17.37 -2.72 -11.78
N PRO A 129 -18.47 -3.43 -12.11
CA PRO A 129 -19.32 -4.24 -11.23
C PRO A 129 -18.85 -5.68 -11.01
N ASN A 130 -17.74 -6.10 -11.61
CA ASN A 130 -17.23 -7.48 -11.53
C ASN A 130 -16.69 -7.88 -10.15
N ASN A 131 -16.77 -6.99 -9.16
CA ASN A 131 -16.41 -7.22 -7.76
C ASN A 131 -17.63 -7.45 -6.83
N GLU A 132 -18.87 -7.41 -7.35
CA GLU A 132 -20.11 -7.63 -6.59
C GLU A 132 -20.38 -9.13 -6.35
N PHE A 133 -19.49 -9.79 -5.60
CA PHE A 133 -19.67 -11.18 -5.19
C PHE A 133 -19.12 -11.42 -3.78
N ASP A 134 -19.51 -12.54 -3.16
CA ASP A 134 -19.08 -12.93 -1.82
C ASP A 134 -17.62 -13.44 -1.82
N TYR A 135 -16.66 -12.52 -2.00
CA TYR A 135 -15.23 -12.81 -2.07
C TYR A 135 -14.66 -13.42 -0.78
N LYS A 136 -15.38 -13.34 0.34
CA LYS A 136 -14.96 -13.95 1.62
C LYS A 136 -14.83 -15.47 1.51
N LYS A 137 -15.60 -16.10 0.61
CA LYS A 137 -15.55 -17.54 0.34
C LYS A 137 -14.34 -17.97 -0.47
N LEU A 138 -13.62 -17.03 -1.09
CA LEU A 138 -12.46 -17.36 -1.94
C LEU A 138 -11.20 -17.67 -1.15
N GLY A 139 -11.18 -17.45 0.18
CA GLY A 139 -10.04 -17.81 1.02
C GLY A 139 -8.78 -16.95 0.81
N ALA A 140 -8.95 -15.68 0.43
CA ALA A 140 -7.83 -14.75 0.28
C ALA A 140 -7.08 -14.55 1.61
N GLY A 141 -5.74 -14.58 1.56
CA GLY A 141 -4.88 -14.33 2.71
C GLY A 141 -4.85 -12.85 3.12
N CYS A 142 -5.14 -11.92 2.21
CA CYS A 142 -5.42 -10.52 2.53
C CYS A 142 -6.36 -9.91 1.50
N VAL A 143 -7.21 -8.98 1.95
CA VAL A 143 -8.20 -8.28 1.12
C VAL A 143 -8.00 -6.78 1.27
N SER A 144 -8.08 -6.06 0.15
CA SER A 144 -8.09 -4.59 0.11
C SER A 144 -9.14 -4.11 -0.87
N HIS A 145 -9.84 -3.03 -0.53
CA HIS A 145 -10.89 -2.46 -1.37
C HIS A 145 -10.81 -0.93 -1.27
N HIS A 146 -10.78 -0.25 -2.41
CA HIS A 146 -10.86 1.21 -2.48
C HIS A 146 -11.57 1.61 -3.77
N GLY A 147 -12.57 2.48 -3.66
CA GLY A 147 -13.39 2.89 -4.79
C GLY A 147 -13.94 1.71 -5.58
N ARG A 148 -13.62 1.66 -6.87
CA ARG A 148 -14.14 0.62 -7.79
C ARG A 148 -13.36 -0.69 -7.72
N PHE A 149 -12.26 -0.75 -6.99
CA PHE A 149 -11.32 -1.85 -7.09
C PHE A 149 -11.27 -2.70 -5.81
N LEU A 150 -11.21 -4.02 -6.01
CA LEU A 150 -11.02 -5.04 -4.99
C LEU A 150 -9.75 -5.83 -5.32
N ALA A 151 -8.83 -5.93 -4.37
CA ALA A 151 -7.62 -6.74 -4.46
C ALA A 151 -7.66 -7.90 -3.46
N LEU A 152 -7.58 -9.13 -3.97
CA LEU A 152 -7.41 -10.36 -3.20
C LEU A 152 -6.00 -10.88 -3.41
N VAL A 153 -5.29 -11.20 -2.32
CA VAL A 153 -3.98 -11.86 -2.40
C VAL A 153 -3.95 -13.19 -1.66
N TYR A 154 -3.21 -14.15 -2.19
CA TYR A 154 -3.13 -15.55 -1.76
C TYR A 154 -1.69 -15.98 -1.52
#